data_AF-A0A940TWX2-F1
#
_entry.id   AF-A0A940TWX2-F1
#
_cell.length_a   1.000
_cell.length_b   1.000
_cell.length_c   1.000
_cell.angle_alpha   90.00
_cell.angle_beta   90.00
_cell.angle_gamma   90.00
#
_symmetry.space_group_name_H-M   'P 1'
#
loop_
_entity.id
_entity.type
_entity.pdbx_description
1 polymer ?
#
loop_
_entity_poly.entity_id
_entity_poly.type
_entity_poly.pdbx_seq_one_letter_code
_entity_poly.pdbx_strand_id
1 'polypeptide(L)'
;MHNLGPFLVGGTVLAVGLSLGGPSGYAINPARDFGPRLLGTLVGTTGLFTGTYWWLVPIIMPLIGGVVGVFTYDFFVTNFLPKKS
;
A
#
# COMPACT_ATOMS: atom_id res chain seq x y z
N MET A 1 17.32 5.92 -22.40
CA MET A 1 17.27 5.97 -20.92
C MET A 1 16.34 4.84 -20.47
N HIS A 2 16.86 3.90 -19.69
CA HIS A 2 16.13 2.68 -19.32
C HIS A 2 14.97 3.04 -18.37
N ASN A 3 13.76 2.58 -18.68
CA ASN A 3 12.57 2.77 -17.85
C ASN A 3 12.60 1.81 -16.64
N LEU A 4 13.50 2.08 -15.70
CA LEU A 4 13.69 1.26 -14.50
C LEU A 4 12.67 1.55 -13.39
N GLY A 5 11.83 2.58 -13.54
CA GLY A 5 10.83 2.98 -12.54
C GLY A 5 9.95 1.81 -12.06
N PRO A 6 9.33 1.03 -12.96
CA PRO A 6 8.53 -0.13 -12.56
C PRO A 6 9.33 -1.19 -11.80
N PHE A 7 10.57 -1.44 -12.20
CA PHE A 7 11.44 -2.42 -11.52
C PHE A 7 11.78 -1.97 -10.10
N LEU A 8 12.11 -0.68 -9.92
CA LEU A 8 12.40 -0.11 -8.59
C LEU A 8 11.17 -0.14 -7.69
N VAL A 9 10.01 0.30 -8.19
CA VAL A 9 8.76 0.27 -7.41
C VAL A 9 8.36 -1.16 -7.05
N GLY A 10 8.43 -2.09 -8.00
CA GLY A 10 8.15 -3.51 -7.76
C GLY A 10 9.11 -4.12 -6.73
N GLY A 11 10.41 -3.79 -6.82
CA GLY A 11 11.42 -4.20 -5.85
C GLY A 11 11.13 -3.65 -4.45
N THR A 12 10.68 -2.40 -4.33
CA THR A 12 10.26 -1.82 -3.04
C THR A 12 9.06 -2.57 -2.46
N VAL A 13 8.03 -2.87 -3.26
CA VAL A 13 6.86 -3.64 -2.80
C VAL A 13 7.28 -5.05 -2.36
N LEU A 14 8.18 -5.70 -3.11
CA LEU A 14 8.73 -7.01 -2.73
C LEU A 14 9.47 -6.93 -1.39
N ALA A 15 10.35 -5.96 -1.20
CA ALA A 15 11.10 -5.79 0.05
C ALA A 15 10.15 -5.59 1.25
N VAL A 16 9.10 -4.78 1.10
CA VAL A 16 8.06 -4.60 2.13
C VAL A 16 7.33 -5.91 2.40
N GLY A 17 6.95 -6.66 1.36
CA GLY A 17 6.28 -7.95 1.50
C GLY A 17 7.13 -8.98 2.26
N LEU A 18 8.42 -9.08 1.95
CA LEU A 18 9.33 -10.03 2.59
C LEU A 18 9.67 -9.67 4.04
N SER A 19 9.72 -8.38 4.38
CA SER A 19 10.14 -7.91 5.71
C SER A 19 8.98 -7.62 6.67
N LEU A 20 7.85 -7.13 6.16
CA LEU A 20 6.70 -6.64 6.94
C LEU A 20 5.38 -7.35 6.60
N GLY A 21 5.40 -8.35 5.72
CA GLY A 21 4.19 -9.02 5.24
C GLY A 21 3.51 -9.94 6.25
N GLY A 22 4.20 -10.44 7.27
CA GLY A 22 3.66 -11.48 8.17
C GLY A 22 2.34 -11.11 8.86
N PRO A 23 2.25 -9.99 9.59
CA PRO A 23 1.05 -9.66 10.37
C PRO A 23 -0.20 -9.31 9.56
N SER A 24 -0.05 -8.83 8.32
CA SER A 24 -1.16 -8.26 7.54
C SER A 24 -1.23 -8.67 6.07
N GLY A 25 -0.30 -9.51 5.60
CA GLY A 25 -0.16 -9.81 4.17
C GLY A 25 0.21 -8.59 3.33
N TYR A 26 0.92 -7.60 3.92
CA TYR A 26 1.32 -6.34 3.29
C TYR A 26 0.16 -5.64 2.56
N ALA A 27 -0.97 -5.48 3.24
CA ALA A 27 -2.19 -4.85 2.70
C ALA A 27 -2.06 -3.32 2.53
N ILE A 28 -1.11 -2.89 1.70
CA ILE A 28 -0.70 -1.49 1.48
C ILE A 28 -1.50 -0.79 0.38
N ASN A 29 -2.50 -1.46 -0.21
CA ASN A 29 -3.33 -0.91 -1.28
C ASN A 29 -4.80 -1.32 -1.08
N PRO A 30 -5.72 -0.36 -0.88
CA PRO A 30 -7.13 -0.64 -0.68
C PRO A 30 -7.77 -1.46 -1.81
N ALA A 31 -7.44 -1.17 -3.08
CA ALA A 31 -8.00 -1.90 -4.22
C ALA A 31 -7.50 -3.35 -4.29
N ARG A 32 -6.25 -3.59 -3.88
CA ARG A 32 -5.62 -4.93 -3.85
C ARG A 32 -6.26 -5.86 -2.82
N ASP A 33 -6.96 -5.32 -1.84
CA ASP A 33 -7.65 -6.08 -0.79
C ASP A 33 -9.18 -6.07 -0.97
N PHE A 34 -9.81 -4.90 -1.19
CA PHE A 34 -11.26 -4.78 -1.32
C PHE A 34 -11.84 -5.54 -2.52
N GLY A 35 -11.20 -5.43 -3.70
CA GLY A 35 -11.69 -6.07 -4.92
C GLY A 35 -11.81 -7.60 -4.79
N PRO A 36 -10.74 -8.30 -4.38
CA PRO A 36 -10.79 -9.73 -4.10
C PRO A 36 -11.80 -10.13 -3.02
N ARG A 37 -11.98 -9.32 -1.97
CA ARG A 37 -13.01 -9.59 -0.94
C ARG A 37 -14.42 -9.51 -1.50
N LEU A 38 -14.70 -8.46 -2.28
CA LEU A 38 -16.00 -8.27 -2.91
C LEU A 38 -16.30 -9.44 -3.86
N LEU A 39 -15.36 -9.79 -4.72
CA LEU A 39 -15.49 -10.98 -5.58
C LEU A 39 -15.72 -12.25 -4.75
N GLY A 40 -14.92 -12.44 -3.69
CA GLY A 40 -15.07 -13.55 -2.75
C GLY A 40 -16.49 -13.66 -2.20
N THR A 41 -17.10 -12.55 -1.79
CA THR A 41 -18.49 -12.56 -1.31
C THR A 41 -19.50 -12.89 -2.40
N LEU A 42 -19.27 -12.44 -3.64
CA LEU A 42 -20.15 -12.75 -4.78
C LEU A 42 -20.10 -14.23 -5.16
N VAL A 43 -18.95 -14.89 -4.99
CA VAL A 43 -18.78 -16.32 -5.27
C VAL A 43 -19.10 -17.22 -4.05
N GLY A 44 -19.62 -16.64 -2.98
CA GLY A 44 -20.16 -17.38 -1.83
C GLY A 44 -19.20 -17.55 -0.64
N THR A 45 -18.03 -16.94 -0.65
CA THR A 45 -17.13 -16.92 0.52
C THR A 45 -17.71 -16.03 1.61
N THR A 46 -17.82 -16.57 2.82
CA THR A 46 -18.39 -15.87 3.98
C THR A 46 -17.30 -15.31 4.90
N GLY A 47 -17.66 -14.34 5.74
CA GLY A 47 -16.76 -13.79 6.77
C GLY A 47 -15.73 -12.75 6.30
N LEU A 48 -15.70 -12.41 5.01
CA LEU A 48 -14.70 -11.49 4.43
C LEU A 48 -14.81 -10.02 4.90
N PHE A 49 -15.99 -9.63 5.38
CA PHE A 49 -16.30 -8.28 5.91
C PHE A 49 -16.65 -8.32 7.41
N THR A 50 -16.21 -9.34 8.14
CA THR A 50 -16.46 -9.47 9.58
C THR A 50 -15.33 -8.81 10.39
N GLY A 51 -15.70 -8.16 11.50
CA GLY A 51 -14.75 -7.52 12.41
C GLY A 51 -14.19 -6.19 11.88
N THR A 52 -13.22 -5.63 12.59
CA THR A 52 -12.63 -4.32 12.25
C THR A 52 -11.50 -4.39 11.24
N TYR A 53 -10.89 -5.57 11.10
CA TYR A 53 -9.68 -5.72 10.30
C TYR A 53 -9.89 -5.31 8.84
N TRP A 54 -10.99 -5.73 8.20
CA TRP A 54 -11.20 -5.59 6.75
C TRP A 54 -11.27 -4.13 6.26
N TRP A 55 -11.66 -3.18 7.12
CA TRP A 55 -11.73 -1.77 6.74
C TRP A 55 -10.60 -0.96 7.38
N LEU A 56 -10.24 -1.26 8.63
CA LEU A 56 -9.24 -0.46 9.31
C LEU A 56 -7.85 -0.67 8.71
N VAL A 57 -7.43 -1.93 8.56
CA VAL A 57 -6.04 -2.25 8.19
C VAL A 57 -5.76 -2.10 6.69
N PRO A 58 -6.58 -2.62 5.76
CA PRO A 58 -6.26 -2.55 4.33
C PRO A 58 -6.87 -1.33 3.63
N ILE A 59 -7.82 -0.60 4.25
CA ILE A 59 -8.46 0.59 3.65
C ILE A 59 -7.96 1.86 4.33
N ILE A 60 -8.19 2.02 5.64
CA ILE A 60 -7.89 3.28 6.34
C ILE A 60 -6.38 3.49 6.52
N MET A 61 -5.64 2.48 7.00
CA MET A 61 -4.20 2.65 7.27
C MET A 61 -3.37 2.99 6.02
N PRO A 62 -3.59 2.42 4.82
CA PRO A 62 -2.84 2.80 3.63
C PRO A 62 -3.14 4.21 3.15
N LEU A 63 -4.39 4.69 3.30
CA LEU A 63 -4.75 6.07 2.94
C LEU A 63 -4.03 7.06 3.86
N ILE A 64 -4.03 6.82 5.16
CA ILE A 64 -3.30 7.65 6.14
C ILE A 64 -1.79 7.54 5.89
N GLY A 65 -1.27 6.32 5.77
CA GLY A 65 0.15 6.05 5.56
C GLY A 65 0.70 6.66 4.26
N GLY A 66 -0.08 6.64 3.18
CA GLY A 66 0.28 7.28 1.91
C GLY A 66 0.44 8.80 2.06
N VAL A 67 -0.53 9.45 2.72
CA VAL A 67 -0.48 10.89 2.99
C VAL A 67 0.71 11.24 3.88
N VAL A 68 0.89 10.51 5.00
CA VAL A 68 2.03 10.69 5.90
C VAL A 68 3.35 10.48 5.17
N GLY A 69 3.44 9.48 4.29
CA GLY A 69 4.63 9.18 3.50
C GLY A 69 5.01 10.32 2.57
N VAL A 70 4.04 10.92 1.87
CA VAL A 70 4.27 12.11 1.02
C VAL A 70 4.81 13.27 1.84
N PHE A 71 4.16 13.61 2.97
CA PHE A 71 4.63 14.71 3.81
C PHE A 71 6.00 14.45 4.42
N THR A 72 6.32 13.21 4.75
CA THR A 72 7.64 12.81 5.23
C THR A 72 8.69 13.03 4.15
N TYR A 73 8.41 12.63 2.90
CA TYR A 73 9.31 12.88 1.77
C TYR A 73 9.50 14.39 1.54
N ASP A 74 8.41 15.16 1.55
CA ASP A 74 8.48 16.60 1.29
C ASP A 74 9.28 17.33 2.37
N PHE A 75 9.06 16.99 3.63
CA PHE A 75 9.74 17.64 4.75
C PHE A 75 11.23 17.30 4.79
N PHE A 76 11.60 16.02 4.62
CA PHE A 76 12.97 15.55 4.83
C PHE A 76 13.81 15.44 3.56
N VAL A 77 13.21 15.34 2.38
CA VAL A 77 13.94 15.11 1.12
C VAL A 77 13.75 16.29 0.17
N THR A 78 12.51 16.65 -0.16
CA THR A 78 12.23 17.65 -1.20
C THR A 78 12.90 19.00 -0.91
N ASN A 79 12.94 19.44 0.35
CA ASN A 79 13.58 20.70 0.75
C ASN A 79 15.09 20.78 0.46
N PHE A 80 15.76 19.64 0.25
CA PHE A 80 17.20 19.57 -0.02
C PHE A 80 17.51 19.22 -1.47
N LEU A 81 16.50 19.02 -2.32
CA LEU A 81 16.70 18.77 -3.73
C LEU A 81 17.04 20.07 -4.47
N PRO A 82 17.92 20.03 -5.50
CA PRO A 82 18.15 21.16 -6.37
C PRO A 82 16.84 21.61 -7.00
N LYS A 83 16.58 22.92 -7.00
CA LYS A 83 15.42 23.48 -7.70
C LYS A 83 15.54 23.15 -9.18
N LYS A 84 14.47 22.58 -9.73
CA LYS A 84 14.39 22.29 -11.16
C LYS A 84 14.39 23.63 -11.91
N SER A 85 15.38 23.85 -12.78
CA SER A 85 15.45 25.01 -13.67
C SER A 85 14.27 25.06 -14.64
#